data_AF-A0A2M6WEZ7-F1
#
_entry.id   AF-A0A2M6WEZ7-F1
#
_cell.length_a   1.000
_cell.length_b   1.000
_cell.length_c   1.000
_cell.angle_alpha   90.00
_cell.angle_beta   90.00
_cell.angle_gamma   90.00
#
_symmetry.space_group_name_H-M   'P 1'
#
loop_
_entity.id
_entity.type
_entity.pdbx_description
1 polymer ?
#
loop_
_entity_poly.entity_id
_entity_poly.type
_entity_poly.pdbx_seq_one_letter_code
_entity_poly.pdbx_strand_id
1 'polypeptide(L)'
;MTLFALGALVIALSVAIDTGTTGSMREAGQTSVEVGVAATSPHGDGYVIPASCGSPHTGDLCTPPTFNCSPDAINEGAAITCSWQCDSSTSSAGVNFSTGGATSGSVNLTPNTSTTYTVQCSNGGQASESVTVLNPDLSITATPVQVRFGDTSTIVWEATEVNSCSVTGPNFSASGTSGSQGTGSVTQESTYTLSCSTDGGTVSESVTIRLIPAFEEF
;
A
#
# COMPACT_ATOMS: atom_id res chain seq x y z
N MET A 1 15.39 3.91 -68.06
CA MET A 1 15.51 5.38 -67.99
C MET A 1 14.52 5.84 -66.93
N THR A 2 14.88 6.32 -65.75
CA THR A 2 16.16 6.74 -65.19
C THR A 2 15.99 6.78 -63.67
N LEU A 3 16.96 6.19 -62.99
CA LEU A 3 17.37 6.37 -61.60
C LEU A 3 17.30 7.84 -61.15
N PHE A 4 16.90 8.15 -59.91
CA PHE A 4 17.69 8.98 -58.96
C PHE A 4 17.02 9.06 -57.59
N ALA A 5 17.81 8.73 -56.57
CA ALA A 5 17.51 8.87 -55.16
C ALA A 5 17.68 10.34 -54.70
N LEU A 6 16.80 10.82 -53.83
CA LEU A 6 17.09 11.85 -52.84
C LEU A 6 16.70 11.23 -51.50
N GLY A 7 17.58 10.99 -50.53
CA GLY A 7 18.70 11.82 -50.10
C GLY A 7 18.31 12.44 -48.77
N ALA A 8 18.43 11.65 -47.69
CA ALA A 8 18.15 12.09 -46.33
C ALA A 8 19.06 13.28 -45.99
N LEU A 9 18.46 14.43 -45.68
CA LEU A 9 19.17 15.61 -45.21
C LEU A 9 19.55 15.39 -43.73
N VAL A 10 20.74 14.84 -43.51
CA VAL A 10 21.39 14.85 -42.20
C VAL A 10 21.93 16.26 -41.99
N ILE A 11 21.24 17.06 -41.18
CA ILE A 11 21.74 18.35 -40.71
C ILE A 11 22.82 18.05 -39.66
N ALA A 12 24.07 17.95 -40.12
CA ALA A 12 25.24 17.97 -39.25
C ALA A 12 25.39 19.40 -38.70
N LEU A 13 24.95 19.63 -37.47
CA LEU A 13 25.25 20.86 -36.76
C LEU A 13 26.69 20.73 -36.23
N SER A 14 27.63 21.30 -36.98
CA SER A 14 29.03 21.43 -36.59
C SER A 14 29.13 22.38 -35.39
N VAL A 15 29.38 21.84 -34.20
CA VAL A 15 29.84 22.62 -33.05
C VAL A 15 31.34 22.85 -33.22
N ALA A 16 31.72 24.11 -33.44
CA ALA A 16 33.11 24.52 -33.39
C ALA A 16 33.60 24.40 -31.93
N ILE A 17 34.56 23.52 -31.66
CA ILE A 17 35.33 23.55 -30.42
C ILE A 17 36.52 24.46 -30.71
N ASP A 18 36.48 25.67 -30.18
CA ASP A 18 37.59 26.62 -30.24
C ASP A 18 38.74 26.08 -29.36
N THR A 19 39.72 25.44 -29.97
CA THR A 19 40.98 25.09 -29.32
C THR A 19 41.95 26.24 -29.49
N GLY A 20 41.99 27.17 -28.53
CA GLY A 20 42.97 28.25 -28.61
C GLY A 20 42.96 29.26 -27.46
N THR A 21 43.57 28.93 -26.32
CA THR A 21 44.41 29.92 -25.61
C THR A 21 45.38 29.25 -24.64
N THR A 22 46.66 29.27 -24.98
CA THR A 22 47.79 29.08 -24.07
C THR A 22 47.91 30.28 -23.14
N GLY A 23 47.79 30.08 -21.82
CA GLY A 23 47.98 31.13 -20.82
C GLY A 23 48.11 30.60 -19.39
N SER A 24 49.36 30.51 -18.91
CA SER A 24 49.84 30.51 -17.51
C SER A 24 49.02 29.73 -16.45
N MET A 25 49.56 28.60 -16.00
CA MET A 25 49.13 27.90 -14.78
C MET A 25 49.23 28.81 -13.55
N ARG A 26 48.07 29.11 -12.93
CA ARG A 26 47.93 29.44 -11.51
C ARG A 26 46.71 28.68 -11.00
N GLU A 27 46.92 27.85 -9.98
CA GLU A 27 45.87 27.11 -9.28
C GLU A 27 44.72 28.03 -8.84
N ALA A 28 43.52 27.75 -9.33
CA ALA A 28 42.26 28.17 -8.74
C ALA A 28 41.17 27.13 -9.10
N GLY A 29 40.30 26.84 -8.15
CA GLY A 29 39.48 25.62 -8.05
C GLY A 29 38.68 25.22 -9.29
N GLN A 30 38.58 23.90 -9.48
CA GLN A 30 37.63 23.26 -10.41
C GLN A 30 36.22 23.83 -10.20
N THR A 31 35.69 24.49 -11.21
CA THR A 31 34.25 24.72 -11.35
C THR A 31 33.73 23.68 -12.32
N SER A 32 33.10 22.65 -11.79
CA SER A 32 32.34 21.69 -12.60
C SER A 32 31.13 22.44 -13.17
N VAL A 33 31.01 22.51 -14.49
CA VAL A 33 29.78 22.98 -15.15
C VAL A 33 28.90 21.74 -15.36
N GLU A 34 27.85 21.60 -14.55
CA GLU A 34 26.84 20.58 -14.80
C GLU A 34 25.91 21.03 -15.93
N VAL A 35 25.87 20.24 -17.00
CA VAL A 35 24.90 20.41 -18.09
C VAL A 35 23.64 19.65 -17.69
N GLY A 36 22.72 20.32 -16.99
CA GLY A 36 21.41 19.78 -16.69
C GLY A 36 20.55 19.69 -17.94
N VAL A 37 20.13 18.49 -18.33
CA VAL A 37 19.16 18.29 -19.41
C VAL A 37 17.77 18.52 -18.82
N ALA A 38 17.15 19.65 -19.14
CA ALA A 38 15.76 19.91 -18.76
C ALA A 38 14.84 18.97 -19.57
N ALA A 39 14.26 17.97 -18.92
CA ALA A 39 13.18 17.19 -19.52
C ALA A 39 11.91 18.05 -19.54
N THR A 40 11.49 18.49 -20.73
CA THR A 40 10.25 19.24 -20.90
C THR A 40 9.06 18.29 -20.73
N SER A 41 8.21 18.54 -19.73
CA SER A 41 6.88 17.91 -19.61
C SER A 41 6.01 18.33 -20.82
N PRO A 42 5.13 17.46 -21.37
CA PRO A 42 4.32 17.78 -22.55
C PRO A 42 3.28 18.90 -22.34
N HIS A 43 3.16 19.45 -21.13
CA HIS A 43 2.07 20.35 -20.73
C HIS A 43 2.45 21.84 -20.59
N GLY A 44 3.62 22.28 -21.07
CA GLY A 44 3.88 23.70 -21.35
C GLY A 44 3.97 24.68 -20.17
N ASP A 45 3.68 24.26 -18.93
CA ASP A 45 3.93 25.03 -17.72
C ASP A 45 5.34 24.68 -17.20
N GLY A 46 6.28 25.62 -17.33
CA GLY A 46 7.71 25.45 -17.06
C GLY A 46 8.08 25.16 -15.60
N TYR A 47 7.64 24.02 -15.07
CA TYR A 47 8.10 23.48 -13.81
C TYR A 47 9.44 22.78 -14.05
N VAL A 48 10.52 23.42 -13.63
CA VAL A 48 11.84 22.79 -13.56
C VAL A 48 11.80 21.71 -12.50
N ILE A 49 11.83 20.44 -12.91
CA ILE A 49 12.20 19.36 -11.99
C ILE A 49 13.73 19.46 -11.86
N PRO A 50 14.28 19.83 -10.68
CA PRO A 50 15.73 19.85 -10.50
C PRO A 50 16.29 18.46 -10.80
N ALA A 51 17.43 18.43 -11.49
CA ALA A 51 18.07 17.21 -11.95
C ALA A 51 18.24 16.20 -10.80
N SER A 52 17.94 14.95 -11.11
CA SER A 52 18.10 13.75 -10.28
C SER A 52 19.40 13.74 -9.48
N CYS A 53 19.32 13.51 -8.16
CA CYS A 53 20.45 13.43 -7.24
C CYS A 53 21.37 12.25 -7.66
N GLY A 54 22.48 12.57 -8.32
CA GLY A 54 23.55 11.65 -8.68
C GLY A 54 24.84 12.01 -7.92
N SER A 55 25.35 11.05 -7.15
CA SER A 55 26.64 11.04 -6.43
C SER A 55 26.87 12.09 -5.31
N PRO A 56 27.61 11.73 -4.23
CA PRO A 56 27.64 12.51 -3.01
C PRO A 56 28.60 13.69 -3.11
N HIS A 57 28.06 14.91 -3.11
CA HIS A 57 28.82 16.13 -2.80
C HIS A 57 28.36 16.68 -1.44
N THR A 58 29.31 17.20 -0.65
CA THR A 58 29.04 17.82 0.66
C THR A 58 28.21 19.09 0.48
N GLY A 59 26.97 19.08 0.98
CA GLY A 59 25.97 20.14 0.82
C GLY A 59 24.63 19.68 0.21
N ASP A 60 24.32 18.39 0.35
CA ASP A 60 23.23 17.69 -0.33
C ASP A 60 21.86 18.32 -0.04
N LEU A 61 21.28 18.94 -1.07
CA LEU A 61 19.95 19.53 -1.02
C LEU A 61 18.84 18.46 -0.99
N CYS A 62 19.15 17.18 -1.20
CA CYS A 62 18.18 16.08 -1.24
C CYS A 62 18.02 15.34 0.10
N THR A 63 17.85 16.04 1.24
CA THR A 63 17.61 15.34 2.53
C THR A 63 16.27 14.60 2.47
N PRO A 64 16.24 13.26 2.66
CA PRO A 64 15.01 12.49 2.57
C PRO A 64 14.05 12.90 3.69
N PRO A 65 12.74 13.04 3.42
CA PRO A 65 11.75 13.26 4.46
C PRO A 65 11.66 12.05 5.39
N THR A 66 11.19 12.29 6.61
CA THR A 66 10.60 11.20 7.39
C THR A 66 9.16 10.98 6.92
N PHE A 67 8.80 9.74 6.65
CA PHE A 67 7.47 9.35 6.20
C PHE A 67 7.10 8.03 6.85
N ASN A 68 5.93 7.95 7.47
CA ASN A 68 5.48 6.74 8.13
C ASN A 68 3.96 6.61 7.95
N CYS A 69 3.51 5.43 7.57
CA CYS A 69 2.11 5.05 7.54
C CYS A 69 1.87 3.93 8.56
N SER A 70 0.83 4.07 9.39
CA SER A 70 0.48 3.05 10.37
C SER A 70 -1.03 2.90 10.48
N PRO A 71 -1.54 1.65 10.57
CA PRO A 71 -0.81 0.39 10.36
C PRO A 71 -0.34 0.19 8.90
N ASP A 72 0.60 -0.74 8.68
CA ASP A 72 1.18 -1.10 7.37
C ASP A 72 0.43 -2.24 6.67
N ALA A 73 -0.42 -2.96 7.40
CA ALA A 73 -1.42 -3.87 6.86
C ALA A 73 -2.80 -3.56 7.44
N ILE A 74 -3.83 -3.63 6.60
CA ILE A 74 -5.22 -3.43 6.99
C ILE A 74 -6.15 -4.41 6.30
N ASN A 75 -7.32 -4.68 6.90
CA ASN A 75 -8.44 -5.25 6.15
C ASN A 75 -9.08 -4.15 5.29
N GLU A 76 -9.67 -4.55 4.16
CA GLU A 76 -10.33 -3.62 3.22
C GLU A 76 -11.25 -2.61 3.93
N GLY A 77 -11.09 -1.33 3.58
CA GLY A 77 -11.91 -0.23 4.11
C GLY A 77 -11.50 0.27 5.50
N ALA A 78 -10.51 -0.33 6.16
CA ALA A 78 -9.98 0.22 7.41
C ALA A 78 -9.11 1.47 7.15
N ALA A 79 -8.89 2.25 8.20
CA ALA A 79 -8.15 3.50 8.11
C ALA A 79 -6.69 3.33 8.53
N ILE A 80 -5.81 4.02 7.81
CA ILE A 80 -4.41 4.25 8.19
C ILE A 80 -4.18 5.73 8.46
N THR A 81 -3.12 6.04 9.20
CA THR A 81 -2.59 7.40 9.36
C THR A 81 -1.20 7.48 8.76
N CYS A 82 -1.02 8.33 7.75
CA CYS A 82 0.28 8.65 7.19
C CYS A 82 0.74 10.02 7.67
N SER A 83 1.97 10.10 8.18
CA SER A 83 2.60 11.32 8.67
C SER A 83 3.90 11.59 7.93
N TRP A 84 4.19 12.86 7.65
CA TRP A 84 5.39 13.28 6.93
C TRP A 84 6.05 14.49 7.57
N GLN A 85 7.36 14.59 7.38
CA GLN A 85 8.17 15.76 7.69
C GLN A 85 9.28 15.88 6.62
N CYS A 86 9.24 16.96 5.86
CA CYS A 86 10.28 17.37 4.94
C CYS A 86 11.26 18.32 5.67
N ASP A 87 12.54 17.97 5.67
CA ASP A 87 13.61 18.85 6.15
C ASP A 87 14.10 19.77 5.04
N SER A 88 14.48 21.01 5.40
CA SER A 88 15.05 22.00 4.47
C SER A 88 14.24 22.20 3.18
N SER A 89 12.91 22.05 3.27
CA SER A 89 11.96 22.15 2.16
C SER A 89 10.96 23.27 2.42
N THR A 90 10.41 23.83 1.35
CA THR A 90 9.38 24.91 1.40
C THR A 90 7.99 24.43 1.02
N SER A 91 7.89 23.29 0.33
CA SER A 91 6.63 22.64 0.00
C SER A 91 6.80 21.13 -0.13
N SER A 92 5.68 20.41 -0.22
CA SER A 92 5.66 18.98 -0.48
C SER A 92 4.52 18.61 -1.42
N ALA A 93 4.60 17.43 -2.02
CA ALA A 93 3.53 16.78 -2.76
C ALA A 93 3.43 15.32 -2.33
N GLY A 94 2.22 14.77 -2.37
CA GLY A 94 1.96 13.35 -2.16
C GLY A 94 1.60 12.66 -3.46
N VAL A 95 2.01 11.40 -3.60
CA VAL A 95 1.50 10.46 -4.61
C VAL A 95 0.52 9.52 -3.91
N ASN A 96 -0.68 9.37 -4.47
CA ASN A 96 -1.81 8.63 -3.88
C ASN A 96 -2.41 9.24 -2.60
N PHE A 97 -1.91 10.39 -2.15
CA PHE A 97 -2.50 11.20 -1.09
C PHE A 97 -2.17 12.69 -1.30
N SER A 98 -2.81 13.58 -0.54
CA SER A 98 -2.51 15.02 -0.58
C SER A 98 -1.84 15.48 0.71
N THR A 99 -0.73 16.20 0.56
CA THR A 99 -0.05 16.90 1.67
C THR A 99 -0.59 18.32 1.89
N GLY A 100 -1.44 18.82 0.99
CA GLY A 100 -1.87 20.23 0.97
C GLY A 100 -0.73 21.23 0.75
N GLY A 101 0.43 20.78 0.27
CA GLY A 101 1.63 21.61 0.15
C GLY A 101 2.41 21.81 1.45
N ALA A 102 1.92 21.28 2.59
CA ALA A 102 2.54 21.46 3.89
C ALA A 102 3.82 20.61 4.02
N THR A 103 4.90 21.19 4.53
CA THR A 103 6.19 20.50 4.72
C THR A 103 6.15 19.48 5.85
N SER A 104 5.12 19.52 6.69
CA SER A 104 4.83 18.48 7.67
C SER A 104 3.34 18.36 7.91
N GLY A 105 2.91 17.19 8.35
CA GLY A 105 1.50 16.94 8.61
C GLY A 105 1.17 15.46 8.77
N SER A 106 -0.12 15.21 8.87
CA SER A 106 -0.70 13.87 8.97
C SER A 106 -2.02 13.84 8.21
N VAL A 107 -2.33 12.68 7.64
CA VAL A 107 -3.59 12.44 6.91
C VAL A 107 -4.13 11.05 7.22
N ASN A 108 -5.45 10.94 7.35
CA ASN A 108 -6.15 9.67 7.45
C ASN A 108 -6.57 9.20 6.06
N LEU A 109 -6.27 7.96 5.72
CA LEU A 109 -6.56 7.35 4.43
C LEU A 109 -7.28 6.02 4.64
N THR A 110 -8.11 5.62 3.67
CA THR A 110 -8.85 4.35 3.68
C THR A 110 -8.65 3.63 2.34
N PRO A 111 -7.47 3.04 2.08
CA PRO A 111 -7.24 2.30 0.84
C PRO A 111 -8.09 1.02 0.78
N ASN A 112 -8.62 0.72 -0.41
CA ASN A 112 -9.32 -0.55 -0.68
C ASN A 112 -8.43 -1.58 -1.39
N THR A 113 -7.26 -1.16 -1.87
CA THR A 113 -6.27 -2.03 -2.51
C THR A 113 -4.89 -1.67 -1.99
N SER A 114 -3.98 -2.63 -1.93
CA SER A 114 -2.59 -2.39 -1.55
C SER A 114 -2.00 -1.24 -2.36
N THR A 115 -1.53 -0.21 -1.66
CA THR A 115 -1.14 1.06 -2.28
C THR A 115 0.18 1.52 -1.69
N THR A 116 1.09 1.98 -2.56
CA THR A 116 2.30 2.67 -2.15
C THR A 116 2.05 4.17 -2.14
N TYR A 117 2.30 4.81 -1.01
CA TYR A 117 2.25 6.25 -0.84
C TYR A 117 3.67 6.81 -0.90
N THR A 118 3.84 7.94 -1.55
CA THR A 118 5.14 8.61 -1.67
C THR A 118 5.00 10.06 -1.31
N VAL A 119 5.85 10.55 -0.41
CA VAL A 119 6.01 11.98 -0.17
C VAL A 119 7.22 12.48 -0.95
N GLN A 120 7.04 13.61 -1.62
CA GLN A 120 8.08 14.33 -2.34
C GLN A 120 8.19 15.75 -1.80
N CYS A 121 9.42 16.16 -1.46
CA CYS A 121 9.72 17.48 -0.93
C CYS A 121 10.31 18.36 -2.04
N SER A 122 10.15 19.69 -1.93
CA SER A 122 10.68 20.64 -2.92
C SER A 122 12.20 20.73 -2.96
N ASN A 123 12.88 20.23 -1.93
CA ASN A 123 14.33 20.05 -1.90
C ASN A 123 14.82 18.84 -2.75
N GLY A 124 13.90 18.03 -3.29
CA GLY A 124 14.21 16.82 -4.06
C GLY A 124 14.18 15.51 -3.26
N GLY A 125 14.12 15.59 -1.93
CA GLY A 125 14.00 14.44 -1.04
C GLY A 125 12.67 13.69 -1.23
N GLN A 126 12.72 12.36 -1.17
CA GLN A 126 11.56 11.49 -1.34
C GLN A 126 11.61 10.32 -0.35
N ALA A 127 10.44 9.90 0.13
CA ALA A 127 10.27 8.67 0.91
C ALA A 127 8.94 8.01 0.53
N SER A 128 8.89 6.68 0.60
CA SER A 128 7.70 5.90 0.24
C SER A 128 7.41 4.85 1.29
N GLU A 129 6.12 4.61 1.52
CA GLU A 129 5.60 3.57 2.40
C GLU A 129 4.55 2.75 1.66
N SER A 130 4.57 1.44 1.83
CA SER A 130 3.58 0.55 1.20
C SER A 130 2.62 0.04 2.26
N VAL A 131 1.33 0.16 1.98
CA VAL A 131 0.27 -0.37 2.84
C VAL A 131 -0.40 -1.53 2.13
N THR A 132 -0.45 -2.68 2.80
CA THR A 132 -1.09 -3.90 2.29
C THR A 132 -2.55 -3.91 2.69
N VAL A 133 -3.44 -4.17 1.73
CA VAL A 133 -4.86 -4.38 1.99
C VAL A 133 -5.17 -5.87 1.84
N LEU A 134 -5.78 -6.44 2.87
CA LEU A 134 -6.18 -7.85 2.98
C LEU A 134 -7.68 -7.97 2.72
N ASN A 135 -8.08 -9.05 2.05
CA ASN A 135 -9.47 -9.36 1.73
C ASN A 135 -9.84 -10.74 2.32
N PRO A 136 -9.86 -10.88 3.67
CA PRO A 136 -10.13 -12.16 4.29
C PRO A 136 -11.54 -12.67 3.94
N ASP A 137 -11.61 -13.91 3.47
CA ASP A 137 -12.85 -14.62 3.18
C ASP A 137 -13.06 -15.69 4.26
N LEU A 138 -14.20 -15.60 4.94
CA LEU A 138 -14.58 -16.50 6.03
C LEU A 138 -15.86 -17.23 5.62
N SER A 139 -15.91 -18.52 5.95
CA SER A 139 -17.12 -19.33 5.86
C SER A 139 -17.26 -20.19 7.10
N ILE A 140 -18.40 -20.10 7.78
CA ILE A 140 -18.81 -21.04 8.83
C ILE A 140 -20.23 -21.52 8.60
N THR A 141 -20.42 -22.85 8.64
CA THR A 141 -21.73 -23.48 8.42
C THR A 141 -22.02 -24.52 9.48
N ALA A 142 -23.30 -24.79 9.71
CA ALA A 142 -23.78 -25.82 10.62
C ALA A 142 -24.74 -26.75 9.88
N THR A 143 -24.53 -28.06 9.98
CA THR A 143 -25.40 -29.05 9.34
C THR A 143 -25.83 -30.14 10.32
N PRO A 144 -27.12 -30.23 10.69
CA PRO A 144 -28.21 -29.30 10.33
C PRO A 144 -28.18 -27.97 11.13
N VAL A 145 -28.71 -26.89 10.54
CA VAL A 145 -28.91 -25.59 11.22
C VAL A 145 -30.09 -25.57 12.19
N GLN A 146 -30.94 -26.60 12.14
CA GLN A 146 -32.09 -26.74 13.01
C GLN A 146 -32.15 -28.17 13.54
N VAL A 147 -32.26 -28.30 14.86
CA VAL A 147 -32.14 -29.58 15.58
C VAL A 147 -33.25 -29.70 16.61
N ARG A 148 -33.67 -30.92 16.96
CA ARG A 148 -34.53 -31.09 18.14
C ARG A 148 -33.69 -30.94 19.41
N PHE A 149 -34.37 -30.82 20.54
CA PHE A 149 -33.70 -30.83 21.84
C PHE A 149 -32.87 -32.11 22.01
N GLY A 150 -31.57 -31.96 22.29
CA GLY A 150 -30.63 -33.06 22.53
C GLY A 150 -29.92 -33.59 21.28
N ASP A 151 -30.41 -33.26 20.08
CA ASP A 151 -29.77 -33.61 18.81
C ASP A 151 -28.44 -32.86 18.63
N THR A 152 -27.61 -33.33 17.70
CA THR A 152 -26.30 -32.76 17.40
C THR A 152 -26.27 -32.12 16.02
N SER A 153 -25.34 -31.20 15.79
CA SER A 153 -24.99 -30.67 14.48
C SER A 153 -23.50 -30.83 14.21
N THR A 154 -23.09 -30.57 12.97
CA THR A 154 -21.68 -30.50 12.57
C THR A 154 -21.36 -29.09 12.12
N ILE A 155 -20.36 -28.47 12.74
CA ILE A 155 -19.80 -27.18 12.31
C ILE A 155 -18.67 -27.45 11.32
N VAL A 156 -18.72 -26.79 10.17
CA VAL A 156 -17.66 -26.80 9.16
C VAL A 156 -17.25 -25.35 8.94
N TRP A 157 -15.94 -25.10 8.89
CA TRP A 157 -15.40 -23.77 8.68
C TRP A 157 -14.21 -23.78 7.73
N GLU A 158 -14.02 -22.67 7.04
CA GLU A 158 -12.91 -22.39 6.16
C GLU A 158 -12.64 -20.87 6.15
N ALA A 159 -11.37 -20.48 6.06
CA ALA A 159 -10.97 -19.09 5.99
C ALA A 159 -9.69 -18.96 5.14
N THR A 160 -9.63 -17.91 4.34
CA THR A 160 -8.47 -17.57 3.49
C THR A 160 -7.99 -16.14 3.76
N GLU A 161 -6.74 -15.84 3.39
CA GLU A 161 -6.08 -14.55 3.68
C GLU A 161 -6.08 -14.15 5.17
N VAL A 162 -5.90 -15.15 6.04
CA VAL A 162 -5.84 -15.03 7.50
C VAL A 162 -4.61 -15.74 8.04
N ASN A 163 -4.07 -15.30 9.19
CA ASN A 163 -2.90 -15.93 9.80
C ASN A 163 -3.29 -17.13 10.68
N SER A 164 -4.36 -17.00 11.45
CA SER A 164 -4.87 -18.06 12.33
C SER A 164 -6.33 -17.85 12.70
N CYS A 165 -7.06 -18.93 12.96
CA CYS A 165 -8.47 -18.88 13.35
C CYS A 165 -8.78 -19.78 14.55
N SER A 166 -9.84 -19.41 15.25
CA SER A 166 -10.48 -20.20 16.30
C SER A 166 -12.00 -20.16 16.13
N VAL A 167 -12.66 -21.30 16.33
CA VAL A 167 -14.12 -21.39 16.40
C VAL A 167 -14.52 -21.59 17.85
N THR A 168 -15.46 -20.78 18.33
CA THR A 168 -15.96 -20.85 19.71
C THR A 168 -17.48 -20.94 19.74
N GLY A 169 -18.02 -21.70 20.69
CA GLY A 169 -19.45 -21.84 20.90
C GLY A 169 -19.75 -22.61 22.19
N PRO A 170 -21.03 -22.87 22.52
CA PRO A 170 -21.40 -23.61 23.72
C PRO A 170 -20.77 -25.01 23.76
N ASN A 171 -19.94 -25.28 24.76
CA ASN A 171 -19.15 -26.51 24.91
C ASN A 171 -18.35 -26.90 23.66
N PHE A 172 -17.96 -25.90 22.86
CA PHE A 172 -17.28 -26.09 21.59
C PHE A 172 -16.09 -25.15 21.47
N SER A 173 -14.95 -25.71 21.11
CA SER A 173 -13.75 -24.96 20.75
C SER A 173 -12.98 -25.73 19.68
N ALA A 174 -12.58 -25.04 18.62
CA ALA A 174 -11.70 -25.57 17.60
C ALA A 174 -10.70 -24.50 17.16
N SER A 175 -9.58 -24.92 16.56
CA SER A 175 -8.58 -24.03 15.99
C SER A 175 -8.16 -24.50 14.61
N GLY A 176 -7.60 -23.58 13.83
CA GLY A 176 -7.20 -23.81 12.45
C GLY A 176 -8.07 -23.03 11.46
N THR A 177 -7.48 -22.68 10.32
CA THR A 177 -8.14 -21.92 9.25
C THR A 177 -9.20 -22.71 8.51
N SER A 178 -9.25 -24.03 8.67
CA SER A 178 -10.29 -24.89 8.15
C SER A 178 -10.51 -26.09 9.05
N GLY A 179 -11.73 -26.64 9.07
CA GLY A 179 -12.00 -27.87 9.81
C GLY A 179 -13.48 -28.25 9.85
N SER A 180 -13.74 -29.36 10.55
CA SER A 180 -15.09 -29.89 10.77
C SER A 180 -15.17 -30.58 12.13
N GLN A 181 -16.17 -30.24 12.94
CA GLN A 181 -16.36 -30.82 14.28
C GLN A 181 -17.84 -30.82 14.68
N GLY A 182 -18.26 -31.88 15.40
CA GLY A 182 -19.62 -31.99 15.93
C GLY A 182 -19.87 -31.08 17.16
N THR A 183 -21.09 -30.58 17.32
CA THR A 183 -21.48 -29.62 18.37
C THR A 183 -21.76 -30.22 19.75
N GLY A 184 -21.75 -31.55 19.89
CA GLY A 184 -22.41 -32.19 21.02
C GLY A 184 -23.92 -31.95 21.03
N SER A 185 -24.60 -32.42 22.08
CA SER A 185 -26.05 -32.27 22.23
C SER A 185 -26.46 -30.81 22.42
N VAL A 186 -27.34 -30.34 21.54
CA VAL A 186 -27.85 -28.97 21.54
C VAL A 186 -29.15 -28.93 22.34
N THR A 187 -29.13 -28.23 23.47
CA THR A 187 -30.28 -28.10 24.39
C THR A 187 -30.91 -26.72 24.36
N GLN A 188 -30.31 -25.77 23.65
CA GLN A 188 -30.75 -24.39 23.48
C GLN A 188 -30.19 -23.83 22.17
N GLU A 189 -30.80 -22.75 21.65
CA GLU A 189 -30.24 -22.04 20.50
C GLU A 189 -28.79 -21.62 20.80
N SER A 190 -27.91 -21.95 19.87
CA SER A 190 -26.47 -21.88 20.08
C SER A 190 -25.80 -21.21 18.89
N THR A 191 -25.01 -20.18 19.17
CA THR A 191 -24.21 -19.47 18.15
C THR A 191 -22.77 -19.91 18.23
N TYR A 192 -22.21 -20.22 17.07
CA TYR A 192 -20.81 -20.60 16.88
C TYR A 192 -20.15 -19.50 16.07
N THR A 193 -19.03 -18.99 16.57
CA THR A 193 -18.31 -17.87 15.98
C THR A 193 -16.93 -18.31 15.54
N LEU A 194 -16.64 -18.17 14.25
CA LEU A 194 -15.30 -18.23 13.66
C LEU A 194 -14.66 -16.86 13.84
N SER A 195 -13.50 -16.81 14.52
CA SER A 195 -12.71 -15.61 14.70
C SER A 195 -11.32 -15.84 14.13
N CYS A 196 -10.89 -14.97 13.24
CA CYS A 196 -9.61 -15.07 12.53
C CYS A 196 -8.79 -13.81 12.73
N SER A 197 -7.49 -14.00 12.91
CA SER A 197 -6.48 -12.94 12.96
C SER A 197 -5.92 -12.70 11.56
N THR A 198 -5.80 -11.42 11.21
CA THR A 198 -5.09 -10.90 10.05
C THR A 198 -4.05 -9.88 10.54
N ASP A 199 -3.08 -9.53 9.70
CA ASP A 199 -2.16 -8.42 10.00
C ASP A 199 -2.90 -7.07 10.09
N GLY A 200 -4.11 -7.00 9.50
CA GLY A 200 -5.03 -5.87 9.58
C GLY A 200 -6.02 -5.88 10.75
N GLY A 201 -5.92 -6.84 11.67
CA GLY A 201 -6.79 -6.95 12.84
C GLY A 201 -7.56 -8.27 12.92
N THR A 202 -8.70 -8.29 13.61
CA THR A 202 -9.53 -9.50 13.73
C THR A 202 -10.79 -9.38 12.88
N VAL A 203 -11.12 -10.46 12.17
CA VAL A 203 -12.38 -10.63 11.44
C VAL A 203 -13.13 -11.84 11.98
N SER A 204 -14.45 -11.85 11.86
CA SER A 204 -15.26 -12.93 12.40
C SER A 204 -16.54 -13.15 11.62
N GLU A 205 -17.01 -14.40 11.62
CA GLU A 205 -18.30 -14.81 11.10
C GLU A 205 -18.97 -15.76 12.09
N SER A 206 -20.30 -15.92 12.01
CA SER A 206 -21.02 -16.79 12.93
C SER A 206 -22.18 -17.53 12.27
N VAL A 207 -22.48 -18.71 12.80
CA VAL A 207 -23.66 -19.50 12.45
C VAL A 207 -24.45 -19.82 13.72
N THR A 208 -25.78 -19.73 13.63
CA THR A 208 -26.68 -20.06 14.75
C THR A 208 -27.46 -21.32 14.44
N ILE A 209 -27.35 -22.31 15.34
CA ILE A 209 -28.20 -23.50 15.33
C ILE A 209 -29.43 -23.22 16.18
N ARG A 210 -30.61 -23.49 15.61
CA ARG A 210 -31.91 -23.25 16.25
C ARG A 210 -32.56 -24.54 16.71
N LEU A 211 -33.38 -24.46 17.75
CA LEU A 211 -34.22 -25.58 18.16
C LEU A 211 -35.49 -25.63 17.31
N ILE A 212 -35.92 -26.85 16.96
CA ILE A 212 -37.28 -27.08 16.48
C ILE A 212 -38.22 -26.93 17.69
N PRO A 213 -39.21 -26.04 17.66
CA PRO A 213 -40.19 -25.93 18.72
C PRO A 213 -40.94 -27.27 18.90
N ALA A 214 -41.05 -27.73 20.15
CA ALA A 214 -41.99 -28.79 20.49
C ALA A 214 -43.35 -28.14 20.75
N PHE A 215 -44.39 -28.61 20.05
CA PHE A 215 -45.76 -28.23 20.37
C PHE A 215 -46.26 -29.21 21.44
N GLU A 216 -46.45 -28.74 22.67
CA GLU A 216 -47.21 -29.48 23.67
C GLU A 216 -48.66 -29.00 23.61
N GLU A 217 -49.57 -29.88 23.16
CA GLU A 217 -51.00 -29.65 23.34
C GLU A 217 -51.36 -29.92 24.80
N PHE A 218 -51.95 -28.92 25.46
CA PHE A 218 -52.48 -29.01 26.83
C PHE A 218 -53.95 -29.40 26.84
#